data_AF-A0A7R9E7E8-F1
#
_entry.id   AF-A0A7R9E7E8-F1
#
_cell.length_a   1.000
_cell.length_b   1.000
_cell.length_c   1.000
_cell.angle_alpha   90.00
_cell.angle_beta   90.00
_cell.angle_gamma   90.00
#
_symmetry.space_group_name_H-M   'P 1'
#
loop_
_entity.id
_entity.type
_entity.pdbx_description
1 polymer ?
#
loop_
_entity_poly.entity_id
_entity_poly.type
_entity_poly.pdbx_seq_one_letter_code
_entity_poly.pdbx_strand_id
1 'polypeptide(L)'
;MDLLSEMRSCVPQEWNDYNLRWNESEFGGVKDLRITPNKIWRPDILMYNSADEGFDGTYHTNVVVKHNGSCLYVPPGIFKSTCKIDITWFPFDDQHCDMKFGSWTYDGNQVFSALQLTSVSHPVHAFK
;
A
#
# COMPACT_ATOMS: atom_id res chain seq x y z
N MET A 1 -27.00 0.48 4.48
CA MET A 1 -26.81 1.26 3.24
C MET A 1 -25.33 1.17 2.92
N ASP A 2 -24.97 1.07 1.63
CA ASP A 2 -23.57 0.93 1.24
C ASP A 2 -23.15 2.21 0.50
N LEU A 3 -21.98 2.74 0.88
CA LEU A 3 -21.34 3.87 0.19
C LEU A 3 -20.08 3.39 -0.52
N LEU A 4 -19.81 4.00 -1.67
CA LEU A 4 -18.49 3.91 -2.30
C LEU A 4 -17.58 4.92 -1.59
N SER A 5 -16.56 4.40 -0.91
CA SER A 5 -15.49 5.22 -0.33
C SER A 5 -14.34 5.34 -1.32
N GLU A 6 -13.79 6.54 -1.49
CA GLU A 6 -12.57 6.78 -2.26
C GLU A 6 -11.52 7.37 -1.31
N MET A 7 -10.36 6.71 -1.20
CA MET A 7 -9.25 7.19 -0.39
C MET A 7 -7.99 7.35 -1.23
N ARG A 8 -7.31 8.48 -1.07
CA ARG A 8 -5.99 8.74 -1.64
C ARG A 8 -4.94 8.51 -0.56
N SER A 9 -4.13 7.49 -0.72
CA SER A 9 -3.14 7.11 0.29
C SER A 9 -1.90 6.51 -0.37
N CYS A 10 -0.81 6.44 0.38
CA CYS A 10 0.39 5.70 -0.02
C CYS A 10 0.43 4.34 0.68
N VAL A 11 0.95 3.32 0.00
CA VAL A 11 1.13 1.98 0.59
C VAL A 11 2.63 1.72 0.74
N PRO A 12 3.25 2.06 1.88
CA PRO A 12 4.67 1.84 2.08
C PRO A 12 4.97 0.34 2.15
N GLN A 13 5.96 -0.09 1.37
CA GLN A 13 6.45 -1.46 1.32
C GLN A 13 7.96 -1.43 1.56
N GLU A 14 8.42 -2.25 2.50
CA GLU A 14 9.84 -2.40 2.80
C GLU A 14 10.20 -3.88 2.80
N TRP A 15 11.31 -4.22 2.14
CA TRP A 15 11.89 -5.55 2.17
C TRP A 15 13.41 -5.48 2.09
N ASN A 16 14.08 -6.61 2.33
CA ASN A 16 15.52 -6.73 2.14
C ASN A 16 15.80 -7.78 1.06
N ASP A 17 16.54 -7.39 0.02
CA ASP A 17 17.00 -8.29 -1.04
C ASP A 17 18.52 -8.43 -0.98
N TYR A 18 18.99 -9.65 -0.72
CA TYR A 18 20.41 -9.94 -0.61
C TYR A 18 21.15 -9.85 -1.95
N ASN A 19 20.45 -10.00 -3.08
CA ASN A 19 21.03 -9.86 -4.42
C ASN A 19 21.29 -8.40 -4.80
N LEU A 20 20.67 -7.45 -4.07
CA LEU A 20 20.81 -6.01 -4.29
C LEU A 20 21.80 -5.36 -3.31
N ARG A 21 22.70 -6.13 -2.72
CA ARG A 21 23.76 -5.63 -1.83
C ARG A 21 25.01 -5.27 -2.61
N TRP A 22 25.65 -4.17 -2.24
CA TRP A 22 26.98 -3.80 -2.76
C TRP A 22 27.83 -3.12 -1.69
N ASN A 23 29.13 -3.12 -1.91
CA ASN A 23 30.08 -2.42 -1.05
C ASN A 23 30.26 -0.98 -1.52
N GLU A 24 29.90 0.00 -0.69
CA GLU A 24 29.99 1.42 -1.06
C GLU A 24 31.39 1.83 -1.52
N SER A 25 32.45 1.25 -0.94
CA SER A 25 33.84 1.60 -1.27
C SER A 25 34.24 1.21 -2.70
N GLU A 26 33.58 0.21 -3.29
CA GLU A 26 33.85 -0.24 -4.67
C GLU A 26 33.16 0.65 -5.71
N PHE A 27 32.15 1.41 -5.30
CA PHE A 27 31.31 2.24 -6.18
C PHE A 27 31.35 3.72 -5.81
N GLY A 28 32.50 4.21 -5.35
CA GLY A 28 32.69 5.65 -5.08
C GLY A 28 31.82 6.22 -3.96
N GLY A 29 31.43 5.39 -2.98
CA GLY A 29 30.61 5.82 -1.84
C GLY A 29 29.11 5.89 -2.13
N VAL A 30 28.62 5.27 -3.21
CA VAL A 30 27.19 5.25 -3.53
C VAL A 30 26.43 4.43 -2.49
N LYS A 31 25.51 5.08 -1.76
CA LYS A 31 24.73 4.50 -0.66
C LYS A 31 23.35 4.01 -1.05
N ASP A 32 22.75 4.63 -2.05
CA ASP A 32 21.40 4.32 -2.51
C ASP A 32 21.22 4.56 -4.02
N LEU A 33 20.23 3.88 -4.60
CA LEU A 33 19.84 3.95 -6.00
C LEU A 33 18.33 4.02 -6.12
N ARG A 34 17.83 4.68 -7.17
CA ARG A 34 16.39 4.70 -7.52
C ARG A 34 16.19 3.82 -8.73
N ILE A 35 15.51 2.70 -8.54
CA ILE A 35 15.32 1.68 -9.59
C ILE A 35 13.84 1.61 -9.94
N THR A 36 13.53 1.58 -11.23
CA THR A 36 12.15 1.36 -11.70
C THR A 36 11.66 -0.01 -11.23
N PRO A 37 10.44 -0.13 -10.70
CA PRO A 37 10.00 -1.31 -9.98
C PRO A 37 9.86 -2.55 -10.88
N ASN A 38 9.80 -2.39 -12.19
CA ASN A 38 9.74 -3.51 -13.15
C ASN A 38 11.12 -4.17 -13.41
N LYS A 39 12.20 -3.67 -12.80
CA LYS A 39 13.57 -4.20 -12.96
C LYS A 39 14.05 -5.06 -11.78
N ILE A 40 13.31 -5.05 -10.68
CA ILE A 40 13.63 -5.82 -9.48
C ILE A 40 12.38 -6.52 -8.99
N TRP A 41 12.57 -7.56 -8.17
CA TRP A 41 11.44 -8.17 -7.47
C TRP A 41 10.82 -7.17 -6.48
N ARG A 42 9.49 -7.18 -6.37
CA ARG A 42 8.71 -6.44 -5.38
C ARG A 42 7.53 -7.31 -4.92
N PRO A 43 7.06 -7.19 -3.68
CA PRO A 43 5.86 -7.90 -3.24
C PRO A 43 4.63 -7.38 -3.98
N ASP A 44 3.71 -8.28 -4.29
CA ASP A 44 2.46 -8.05 -5.02
C ASP A 44 1.30 -7.68 -4.08
N ILE A 45 1.48 -6.58 -3.33
CA ILE A 45 0.48 -6.10 -2.38
C ILE A 45 -0.67 -5.41 -3.10
N LEU A 46 -1.87 -5.99 -3.01
CA LEU A 46 -3.10 -5.49 -3.63
C LEU A 46 -4.23 -5.40 -2.59
N MET A 47 -5.30 -4.67 -2.93
CA MET A 47 -6.48 -4.54 -2.09
C MET A 47 -7.54 -5.59 -2.44
N TYR A 48 -7.86 -6.48 -1.49
CA TYR A 48 -8.80 -7.59 -1.72
C TYR A 48 -10.26 -7.14 -1.85
N ASN A 49 -10.66 -6.12 -1.09
CA ASN A 49 -12.03 -5.60 -1.08
C ASN A 49 -12.16 -4.35 -1.96
N SER A 50 -11.48 -4.34 -3.10
CA SER A 50 -11.64 -3.28 -4.11
C SER A 50 -13.04 -3.26 -4.70
N ALA A 51 -13.59 -2.06 -4.82
CA ALA A 51 -14.81 -1.75 -5.55
C ALA A 51 -14.51 -1.06 -6.90
N ASP A 52 -13.24 -0.89 -7.24
CA ASP A 52 -12.81 -0.40 -8.56
C ASP A 52 -12.62 -1.57 -9.55
N GLU A 53 -12.90 -1.35 -10.83
CA GLU A 53 -12.60 -2.31 -11.90
C GLU A 53 -11.08 -2.49 -12.07
N GLY A 54 -10.31 -1.44 -11.80
CA GLY A 54 -8.85 -1.50 -11.70
C GLY A 54 -8.41 -2.06 -10.33
N PHE A 55 -8.00 -3.32 -10.29
CA PHE A 55 -7.51 -3.95 -9.05
C PHE A 55 -6.20 -3.33 -8.54
N ASP A 56 -5.34 -2.83 -9.42
CA ASP A 56 -4.16 -2.05 -9.05
C ASP A 56 -4.50 -0.55 -9.05
N GLY A 57 -4.82 -0.03 -7.87
CA GLY A 57 -5.10 1.40 -7.66
C GLY A 57 -3.84 2.26 -7.51
N THR A 58 -2.64 1.70 -7.68
CA THR A 58 -1.38 2.39 -7.39
C THR A 58 -0.71 3.02 -8.61
N TYR A 59 -0.03 4.14 -8.39
CA TYR A 59 0.87 4.75 -9.37
C TYR A 59 2.30 4.27 -9.11
N HIS A 60 2.91 3.63 -10.10
CA HIS A 60 4.24 3.05 -9.96
C HIS A 60 5.33 4.13 -9.88
N THR A 61 5.93 4.28 -8.69
CA THR A 61 7.11 5.12 -8.44
C THR A 61 8.40 4.31 -8.50
N ASN A 62 9.55 4.95 -8.35
CA ASN A 62 10.82 4.23 -8.21
C ASN A 62 11.00 3.64 -6.81
N VAL A 63 11.67 2.50 -6.72
CA VAL A 63 12.10 1.88 -5.47
C VAL A 63 13.43 2.50 -5.06
N VAL A 64 13.55 2.90 -3.79
CA VAL A 64 14.83 3.31 -3.20
C VAL A 64 15.52 2.07 -2.66
N VAL A 65 16.64 1.71 -3.26
CA VAL A 65 17.46 0.56 -2.86
C VAL A 65 18.73 1.08 -2.20
N LYS A 66 19.05 0.61 -0.99
CA LYS A 66 20.27 0.94 -0.26
C LYS A 66 21.33 -0.13 -0.44
N HIS A 67 22.59 0.23 -0.24
CA HIS A 67 23.75 -0.66 -0.40
C HIS A 67 23.68 -1.96 0.45
N ASN A 68 22.97 -1.92 1.57
CA ASN A 68 22.74 -3.07 2.45
C ASN A 68 21.58 -4.00 1.98
N GLY A 69 21.00 -3.74 0.80
CA GLY A 69 19.90 -4.49 0.21
C GLY A 69 18.51 -4.08 0.70
N SER A 70 18.40 -3.09 1.60
CA SER A 70 17.10 -2.54 2.01
C SER A 70 16.44 -1.82 0.84
N CYS A 71 15.20 -2.21 0.56
CA CYS A 71 14.39 -1.68 -0.53
C CYS A 71 13.14 -1.02 0.08
N LEU A 72 12.91 0.25 -0.27
CA LEU A 72 11.73 1.00 0.12
C LEU A 72 10.95 1.41 -1.13
N TYR A 73 9.68 1.01 -1.19
CA TYR A 73 8.76 1.34 -2.26
C TYR A 73 7.50 1.97 -1.67
N VAL A 74 7.18 3.20 -2.08
CA VAL A 74 6.04 3.96 -1.55
C VAL A 74 5.20 4.48 -2.71
N PRO A 75 4.41 3.62 -3.36
CA PRO A 75 3.49 4.06 -4.40
C PRO A 75 2.29 4.79 -3.79
N PRO A 76 1.92 5.99 -4.29
CA PRO A 76 0.63 6.59 -4.02
C PRO A 76 -0.45 5.85 -4.81
N GLY A 77 -1.68 5.82 -4.30
CA GLY A 77 -2.80 5.17 -4.97
C GLY A 77 -4.14 5.79 -4.60
N ILE A 78 -5.13 5.46 -5.42
CA ILE A 78 -6.54 5.75 -5.18
C ILE A 78 -7.22 4.41 -4.93
N PHE A 79 -7.72 4.22 -3.72
CA PHE A 79 -8.35 2.98 -3.28
C PHE A 79 -9.83 3.21 -3.13
N LYS A 80 -10.63 2.40 -3.82
CA LYS A 80 -12.09 2.42 -3.69
C LYS A 80 -12.58 1.14 -3.06
N SER A 81 -13.37 1.25 -2.00
CA SER A 81 -14.00 0.11 -1.35
C SER A 81 -15.46 0.39 -1.02
N THR A 82 -16.26 -0.66 -0.97
CA THR A 82 -17.63 -0.57 -0.48
C THR A 82 -17.60 -0.53 1.04
N CYS A 83 -18.18 0.53 1.61
CA CYS A 83 -18.25 0.75 3.04
C CYS A 83 -19.71 0.64 3.52
N LYS A 84 -19.93 -0.23 4.50
CA LYS A 84 -21.23 -0.38 5.14
C LYS A 84 -21.39 0.76 6.13
N ILE A 85 -22.39 1.61 5.89
CA ILE A 85 -22.70 2.72 6.78
C ILE A 85 -23.84 2.41 7.73
N ASP A 86 -23.72 2.95 8.95
CA ASP A 86 -24.77 2.98 9.97
C ASP A 86 -25.27 4.41 10.17
N ILE A 87 -26.52 4.67 9.76
CA ILE A 87 -27.14 6.00 9.79
C ILE A 87 -27.96 6.26 11.06
N THR A 88 -27.79 5.45 12.11
CA THR A 88 -28.58 5.55 13.35
C THR A 88 -28.46 6.94 14.01
N TRP A 89 -27.29 7.58 13.91
CA TRP A 89 -26.97 8.84 14.60
C TRP A 89 -26.69 10.02 13.67
N PHE A 90 -27.13 9.93 12.42
CA PHE A 90 -26.95 10.99 11.44
C PHE A 90 -27.44 12.36 11.97
N PRO A 91 -26.69 13.47 11.79
CA PRO A 91 -25.43 13.63 11.06
C PRO A 91 -24.15 13.56 11.94
N PHE A 92 -24.23 13.00 13.15
CA PHE A 92 -23.14 12.95 14.14
C PHE A 92 -22.58 11.54 14.33
N ASP A 93 -22.68 10.71 13.31
CA ASP A 93 -22.27 9.32 13.26
C ASP A 93 -20.80 9.16 12.83
N ASP A 94 -20.10 8.20 13.46
CA ASP A 94 -18.75 7.79 13.07
C ASP A 94 -18.81 6.60 12.11
N GLN A 95 -18.17 6.74 10.95
CA GLN A 95 -18.12 5.67 9.95
C GLN A 95 -16.76 4.98 9.93
N HIS A 96 -16.80 3.64 9.90
CA HIS A 96 -15.61 2.80 9.89
C HIS A 96 -15.57 2.00 8.58
N CYS A 97 -14.60 2.31 7.74
CA CYS A 97 -14.39 1.63 6.46
C CYS A 97 -13.05 0.90 6.48
N ASP A 98 -13.10 -0.42 6.30
CA ASP A 98 -11.91 -1.25 6.28
C ASP A 98 -11.37 -1.39 4.86
N MET A 99 -10.05 -1.25 4.71
CA MET A 99 -9.33 -1.66 3.50
C MET A 99 -8.41 -2.83 3.83
N LYS A 100 -8.51 -3.90 3.05
CA LYS A 100 -7.77 -5.14 3.25
C LYS A 100 -6.69 -5.28 2.19
N PHE A 101 -5.45 -5.10 2.60
CA PHE A 101 -4.27 -5.30 1.76
C PHE A 101 -3.62 -6.65 2.04
N GLY A 102 -3.04 -7.25 1.00
CA GLY A 102 -2.23 -8.45 1.16
C GLY A 102 -1.58 -8.87 -0.15
N SER A 103 -0.70 -9.87 -0.06
CA SER A 103 -0.06 -10.47 -1.23
C SER A 103 -1.06 -11.30 -2.02
N TRP A 104 -1.03 -11.18 -3.34
CA TRP A 104 -1.93 -11.95 -4.20
C TRP A 104 -1.48 -13.39 -4.40
N THR A 105 -0.17 -13.62 -4.52
CA THR A 105 0.40 -14.92 -4.91
C THR A 105 1.21 -15.60 -3.83
N TYR A 106 1.61 -14.89 -2.76
CA TYR A 106 2.38 -15.44 -1.65
C TYR A 106 1.51 -15.65 -0.41
N ASP A 107 1.78 -16.73 0.33
CA ASP A 107 1.19 -16.93 1.65
C ASP A 107 1.96 -16.19 2.75
N GLY A 108 1.42 -16.20 3.97
CA GLY A 108 2.01 -15.51 5.12
C GLY A 108 3.36 -16.09 5.60
N ASN A 109 3.76 -17.28 5.16
CA ASN A 109 5.08 -17.85 5.45
C ASN A 109 6.15 -17.35 4.47
N GLN A 110 5.74 -16.88 3.29
CA GLN A 110 6.63 -16.38 2.25
C GLN A 110 6.76 -14.86 2.29
N VAL A 111 5.62 -14.15 2.39
CA VAL A 111 5.58 -12.68 2.47
C VAL A 111 4.71 -12.29 3.65
N PHE A 112 5.36 -11.88 4.74
CA PHE A 112 4.65 -11.28 5.86
C PHE A 112 4.42 -9.80 5.61
N SER A 113 3.15 -9.41 5.47
CA SER A 113 2.74 -8.01 5.35
C SER A 113 2.21 -7.52 6.70
N ALA A 114 2.93 -6.61 7.36
CA ALA A 114 2.43 -5.96 8.58
C ALA A 114 1.28 -4.96 8.31
N LEU A 115 0.92 -4.74 7.03
CA LEU A 115 -0.21 -3.92 6.60
C LEU A 115 -1.53 -4.68 6.82
N GLN A 116 -1.81 -5.08 8.06
CA GLN A 116 -3.07 -5.71 8.42
C GLN A 116 -3.94 -4.68 9.13
N LEU A 117 -5.04 -4.32 8.47
CA LEU A 117 -6.13 -3.46 8.95
C LEU A 117 -5.75 -1.97 9.09
N THR A 118 -5.78 -1.22 8.00
CA THR A 118 -6.09 0.21 8.11
C THR A 118 -7.62 0.33 8.15
N SER A 119 -8.18 0.28 9.35
CA SER A 119 -9.49 0.89 9.58
C SER A 119 -9.27 2.39 9.43
N VAL A 120 -9.71 2.97 8.32
CA VAL A 120 -9.64 4.43 8.17
C VAL A 120 -10.98 4.98 8.59
N SER A 121 -11.05 5.40 9.85
CA SER A 121 -12.18 6.18 10.36
C SER A 121 -12.12 7.55 9.69
N HIS A 122 -13.05 7.77 8.77
CA HIS A 122 -13.26 9.10 8.21
C HIS A 122 -14.53 9.67 8.85
N PRO A 123 -14.49 10.87 9.46
CA PRO A 123 -15.70 11.57 9.80
C PRO A 123 -16.35 11.99 8.48
N VAL A 124 -17.30 11.18 7.99
CA VAL A 124 -18.12 11.55 6.85
C VAL A 124 -19.06 12.64 7.34
N HIS A 125 -18.61 13.89 7.28
CA HIS A 125 -19.52 15.02 7.37
C HIS A 125 -20.38 14.97 6.12
N ALA A 126 -21.52 14.30 6.23
CA ALA A 126 -22.52 14.29 5.19
C ALA A 126 -23.17 15.68 5.11
N PHE A 127 -22.48 16.60 4.44
CA PHE A 127 -23.12 17.80 3.93
C PHE A 127 -24.00 17.35 2.76
N LYS A 128 -25.31 17.51 2.96
CA LYS A 128 -26.33 17.27 1.95
C LYS A 128 -26.12 18.14 0.72
#